data_AF-A0A1K1SVH4-F1
#
_entry.id   AF-A0A1K1SVH4-F1
#
_cell.length_a   1.000
_cell.length_b   1.000
_cell.length_c   1.000
_cell.angle_alpha   90.00
_cell.angle_beta   90.00
_cell.angle_gamma   90.00
#
_symmetry.space_group_name_H-M   'P 1'
#
loop_
_entity.id
_entity.type
_entity.pdbx_description
1 polymer ?
#
loop_
_entity_poly.entity_id
_entity_poly.type
_entity_poly.pdbx_seq_one_letter_code
_entity_poly.pdbx_strand_id
1 'polypeptide(L)' 'MNFYPLNDIETISPHPMLFIAGADAHSREFSEEAYKLAGQPKELVIIPGAGHVDLYDRIDLIPFDKLTSFFQSHLR' A
#
# COMPACT_ATOMS: atom_id res chain seq x y z
N MET A 1 23.64 8.27 -10.60
CA MET A 1 22.29 8.86 -10.52
C MET A 1 21.70 8.34 -9.22
N ASN A 2 21.44 9.21 -8.24
CA ASN A 2 20.79 8.81 -7.00
C ASN A 2 19.28 8.89 -7.23
N PHE A 3 18.58 7.77 -7.11
CA PHE A 3 17.12 7.71 -7.23
C PHE A 3 16.52 7.65 -5.83
N TYR A 4 15.62 8.59 -5.53
CA TYR A 4 14.93 8.69 -4.25
C TYR A 4 13.43 8.44 -4.48
N PRO A 5 12.94 7.20 -4.27
CA PRO A 5 11.62 6.77 -4.76
C PRO A 5 10.42 7.49 -4.13
N LEU A 6 10.60 8.12 -2.96
CA LEU A 6 9.53 8.79 -2.22
C LEU A 6 9.61 10.31 -2.33
N ASN A 7 10.61 10.86 -3.01
CA ASN A 7 10.62 12.29 -3.31
C ASN A 7 9.40 12.60 -4.18
N ASP A 8 8.68 13.66 -3.82
CA ASP A 8 7.50 14.15 -4.53
C ASP A 8 6.31 13.16 -4.54
N ILE A 9 6.29 12.12 -3.68
CA ILE A 9 5.15 11.17 -3.59
C ILE A 9 3.82 11.87 -3.29
N GLU A 10 3.86 13.02 -2.62
CA GLU A 10 2.68 13.86 -2.37
C GLU A 10 2.03 14.38 -3.66
N THR A 11 2.80 14.53 -4.75
CA THR A 11 2.32 15.01 -6.05
C THR A 11 1.43 14.00 -6.78
N ILE A 12 1.35 12.76 -6.31
CA ILE A 12 0.37 11.78 -6.79
C ILE A 12 -1.06 12.27 -6.51
N SER A 13 -1.26 13.02 -5.42
CA SER A 13 -2.54 13.67 -5.11
C SER A 13 -3.00 14.56 -6.28
N PRO A 14 -4.30 14.55 -6.65
CA PRO A 14 -5.44 13.96 -5.94
C PRO A 14 -5.75 12.50 -6.31
N HIS A 15 -4.86 11.79 -7.00
CA HIS A 15 -5.09 10.38 -7.32
C HIS A 15 -5.02 9.54 -6.03
N PRO A 16 -6.02 8.68 -5.78
CA PRO A 16 -6.03 7.83 -4.59
C PRO A 16 -4.86 6.86 -4.53
N MET A 17 -4.30 6.67 -3.34
CA MET A 17 -3.25 5.67 -3.08
C MET A 17 -3.68 4.67 -2.02
N LEU A 18 -3.48 3.38 -2.30
CA LEU A 18 -3.72 2.27 -1.38
C LEU A 18 -2.41 1.53 -1.11
N PHE A 19 -1.98 1.51 0.15
CA PHE A 19 -0.85 0.73 0.62
C PHE A 19 -1.36 -0.51 1.36
N ILE A 20 -0.74 -1.67 1.13
CA ILE A 20 -1.07 -2.94 1.80
C ILE A 20 0.22 -3.55 2.32
N ALA A 21 0.27 -3.88 3.60
CA ALA A 21 1.43 -4.54 4.21
C ALA A 21 0.98 -5.59 5.24
N GLY A 22 1.79 -6.63 5.40
CA GLY A 22 1.63 -7.60 6.49
C GLY A 22 2.01 -6.98 7.84
N ALA A 23 1.27 -7.32 8.90
CA ALA A 23 1.54 -6.82 10.25
C ALA A 23 2.93 -7.23 10.77
N ASP A 24 3.38 -8.44 10.40
CA ASP A 24 4.63 -9.05 10.84
C ASP A 24 5.72 -8.97 9.74
N ALA A 25 5.47 -8.21 8.67
CA ALA A 25 6.43 -8.00 7.61
C ALA A 25 7.57 -7.08 8.08
N HIS A 26 8.81 -7.54 7.99
CA HIS A 26 9.99 -6.68 8.21
C HIS A 26 10.01 -5.44 7.30
N SER A 27 9.39 -5.54 6.12
CA SER A 27 9.28 -4.46 5.14
C SER A 27 8.09 -3.52 5.37
N ARG A 28 7.30 -3.70 6.44
CA ARG A 28 6.13 -2.86 6.76
C ARG A 28 6.49 -1.38 6.87
N GLU A 29 7.66 -1.07 7.45
CA GLU A 29 8.15 0.30 7.64
C GLU A 29 8.22 1.09 6.34
N PHE A 30 8.51 0.45 5.20
CA PHE A 30 8.53 1.14 3.90
C PHE A 30 7.14 1.61 3.48
N SER A 31 6.09 0.83 3.74
CA SER A 31 4.71 1.21 3.46
C SER A 31 4.22 2.29 4.43
N GLU A 32 4.61 2.22 5.70
CA GLU A 32 4.28 3.24 6.71
C GLU A 32 4.91 4.59 6.38
N GLU A 33 6.19 4.61 5.99
CA GLU A 33 6.86 5.86 5.60
C GLU A 33 6.29 6.44 4.30
N ALA A 34 6.06 5.60 3.28
CA ALA A 34 5.40 6.05 2.06
C ALA A 34 3.99 6.60 2.32
N TYR A 35 3.21 5.92 3.18
CA TYR A 35 1.89 6.41 3.60
C TYR A 35 1.99 7.74 4.35
N LYS A 36 2.97 7.92 5.24
CA LYS A 36 3.17 9.17 5.97
C LYS A 36 3.44 10.33 5.01
N LEU A 37 4.29 10.13 4.02
CA LEU A 37 4.70 11.15 3.04
C LEU A 37 3.64 11.43 1.95
N ALA A 38 2.82 10.44 1.57
CA ALA A 38 1.84 10.58 0.50
C ALA A 38 0.80 11.70 0.74
N GLY A 39 0.26 12.29 -0.32
CA GLY A 39 -0.87 13.22 -0.26
C GLY A 39 -2.20 12.48 -0.02
N GLN A 40 -3.28 13.22 0.23
CA GLN A 40 -4.64 12.66 0.29
C GLN A 40 -5.29 12.62 -1.11
N PRO A 41 -6.22 11.68 -1.40
CA PRO A 41 -6.71 10.62 -0.53
C PRO A 41 -5.76 9.41 -0.48
N LYS A 42 -5.51 8.87 0.72
CA LYS A 42 -4.64 7.70 0.92
C LYS A 42 -5.18 6.76 1.98
N GLU A 43 -4.88 5.47 1.83
CA GLU A 43 -5.25 4.40 2.74
C GLU A 43 -4.06 3.47 3.02
N LEU A 44 -3.94 2.97 4.25
CA LEU A 44 -3.00 1.94 4.65
C LEU A 44 -3.77 0.76 5.28
N VAL A 45 -3.63 -0.42 4.69
CA VAL A 45 -4.24 -1.66 5.17
C VAL A 45 -3.15 -2.58 5.71
N ILE A 46 -3.27 -2.93 6.99
CA ILE A 46 -2.37 -3.86 7.68
C ILE A 46 -3.07 -5.21 7.81
N ILE A 47 -2.45 -6.27 7.27
CA ILE A 47 -2.98 -7.63 7.30
C ILE A 47 -2.44 -8.37 8.54
N PRO A 48 -3.27 -8.67 9.55
CA PRO A 48 -2.83 -9.35 10.77
C PRO A 48 -2.25 -10.73 10.47
N GLY A 49 -1.15 -11.09 11.13
CA GLY A 49 -0.53 -12.41 11.00
C GLY A 49 0.21 -12.68 9.68
N ALA A 50 0.27 -11.70 8.77
CA ALA A 50 0.98 -11.83 7.50
C ALA A 50 2.41 -11.24 7.59
N GLY A 51 3.39 -12.00 7.11
CA GLY A 51 4.74 -11.56 6.83
C GLY A 51 4.90 -10.96 5.42
N HIS A 52 6.15 -10.66 5.03
CA HIS A 52 6.43 -10.04 3.72
C HIS A 52 6.04 -10.92 2.53
N VAL A 53 6.43 -12.20 2.58
CA VAL A 53 6.21 -13.14 1.47
C VAL A 53 4.81 -13.75 1.46
N ASP A 54 4.09 -13.68 2.59
CA ASP A 54 2.76 -14.29 2.69
C ASP A 54 1.75 -13.64 1.73
N LEU A 55 1.90 -12.34 1.43
CA LEU A 55 1.05 -11.64 0.48
C LEU A 55 1.40 -11.92 -1.00
N TYR A 56 2.34 -12.82 -1.28
CA TYR A 56 2.70 -13.19 -2.66
C TYR A 56 1.84 -14.34 -3.18
N ASP A 57 1.51 -15.31 -2.32
CA ASP A 57 0.89 -16.57 -2.73
C ASP A 57 -0.18 -17.13 -1.78
N ARG A 58 -0.28 -16.65 -0.52
CA ARG A 58 -1.35 -17.08 0.40
C ARG A 58 -2.63 -16.31 0.11
N ILE A 59 -3.42 -16.86 -0.81
CA ILE A 59 -4.66 -16.26 -1.32
C ILE A 59 -5.70 -15.94 -0.24
N ASP A 60 -5.63 -16.60 0.92
CA ASP A 60 -6.46 -16.35 2.10
C ASP A 60 -6.05 -15.11 2.89
N LEU A 61 -4.82 -14.63 2.73
CA LEU A 61 -4.30 -13.42 3.35
C LEU A 61 -4.30 -12.21 2.42
N ILE A 62 -4.30 -12.42 1.09
CA ILE A 62 -4.31 -11.33 0.11
C ILE A 62 -5.70 -10.66 0.11
N PRO A 63 -5.79 -9.33 0.34
CA PRO A 63 -7.07 -8.62 0.45
C PRO A 63 -7.65 -8.28 -0.95
N PHE A 64 -7.96 -9.30 -1.76
CA PHE A 64 -8.46 -9.14 -3.13
C PHE A 64 -9.74 -8.29 -3.22
N ASP A 65 -10.64 -8.42 -2.25
CA ASP A 65 -11.89 -7.63 -2.21
C ASP A 65 -11.60 -6.14 -2.05
N LYS A 66 -10.61 -5.78 -1.21
CA LYS A 66 -10.20 -4.38 -1.01
C LYS A 66 -9.55 -3.81 -2.26
N LEU A 67 -8.66 -4.57 -2.91
CA LEU A 67 -8.05 -4.17 -4.19
C LEU A 67 -9.12 -3.95 -5.26
N THR A 68 -10.04 -4.92 -5.40
CA THR A 68 -11.13 -4.86 -6.38
C THR A 68 -12.02 -3.65 -6.15
N SER A 69 -12.49 -3.44 -4.92
CA SER A 69 -13.32 -2.28 -4.56
C SER A 69 -12.59 -0.96 -4.79
N PHE A 70 -11.30 -0.87 -4.42
CA PHE A 70 -10.51 0.33 -4.61
C PHE A 70 -10.41 0.71 -6.09
N PHE A 71 -10.03 -0.22 -6.97
CA PHE A 71 -9.91 0.08 -8.39
C PHE A 71 -11.25 0.36 -9.06
N GLN A 72 -12.31 -0.41 -8.76
CA GLN A 72 -13.65 -0.16 -9.30
C GLN A 72 -14.20 1.22 -8.90
N SER A 73 -13.82 1.73 -7.73
CA SER A 73 -14.29 3.04 -7.25
C SER A 73 -13.55 4.21 -7.88
N HIS A 74 -12.29 4.02 -8.31
CA HIS A 74 -11.38 5.11 -8.67
C HIS A 74 -10.86 5.09 -10.11
N LEU A 75 -11.03 3.98 -10.86
CA LEU A 75 -10.73 3.90 -12.29
C LEU A 75 -12.04 3.92 -13.09
N ARG A 76 -12.40 5.10 -13.60
CA ARG A 76 -13.54 5.30 -14.50
C ARG A 76 -13.08 5.46 -15.94
#